data_AF-A0A2A8V133-F1
#
_entry.id   AF-A0A2A8V133-F1
#
_cell.length_a   1.000
_cell.length_b   1.000
_cell.length_c   1.000
_cell.angle_alpha   90.00
_cell.angle_beta   90.00
_cell.angle_gamma   90.00
#
_symmetry.space_group_name_H-M   'P 1'
#
loop_
_entity.id
_entity.type
_entity.pdbx_description
1 polymer ?
#
loop_
_entity_poly.entity_id
_entity_poly.type
_entity_poly.pdbx_seq_one_letter_code
_entity_poly.pdbx_strand_id
1 'polypeptide(L)'
;MLKKLVLFVVLVTLTPLHILAAASSVIQEREVGGYRFTMIGGEHSLIWKIAHEGRTSTIYQNKENKEDLDQFYSSMSEAATHRFTLIASTGYFFIVCITTLIFYIKRKHIPLSVGMIIVCLAFGALYFSVTSFLEMQDAIRDVGYYYLRLVGE
;
A
#
# COMPACT_ATOMS: atom_id res chain seq x y z
N MET A 1 10.19 25.14 -17.07
CA MET A 1 10.04 23.71 -16.72
C MET A 1 9.41 23.49 -15.35
N LEU A 2 9.86 24.14 -14.27
CA LEU A 2 9.34 23.95 -12.91
C LEU A 2 7.81 24.13 -12.77
N LYS A 3 7.23 25.15 -13.42
CA LYS A 3 5.77 25.37 -13.44
C LYS A 3 4.98 24.21 -14.08
N LYS A 4 5.54 23.56 -15.10
CA LYS A 4 4.91 22.43 -15.79
C LYS A 4 4.95 21.16 -14.94
N LEU A 5 6.05 20.97 -14.19
CA LEU A 5 6.21 19.84 -13.26
C LEU A 5 5.26 19.95 -12.06
N VAL A 6 5.15 21.15 -11.46
CA VAL A 6 4.21 21.39 -10.34
C VAL A 6 2.77 21.19 -10.78
N LEU A 7 2.41 21.66 -11.97
CA LEU A 7 1.08 21.45 -12.54
C LEU A 7 0.78 19.96 -12.76
N PHE A 8 1.78 19.18 -13.20
CA PHE A 8 1.63 17.74 -13.40
C PHE A 8 1.44 16.97 -12.09
N VAL A 9 2.21 17.30 -11.04
CA VAL A 9 2.07 16.68 -9.71
C VAL A 9 0.71 17.02 -9.10
N VAL A 10 0.27 18.27 -9.20
CA VAL A 10 -1.05 18.71 -8.72
C VAL A 10 -2.18 17.99 -9.48
N LEU A 11 -2.05 17.81 -10.80
CA LEU A 11 -3.03 17.10 -11.63
C LEU A 11 -3.15 15.62 -11.26
N VAL A 12 -2.03 14.95 -10.94
CA VAL A 12 -2.02 13.54 -10.49
C VAL A 12 -2.62 13.38 -9.09
N THR A 13 -2.47 14.38 -8.20
CA THR A 13 -3.08 14.35 -6.86
C THR A 13 -4.57 14.71 -6.84
N LEU A 14 -5.08 15.36 -7.90
CA LEU A 14 -6.46 15.85 -7.99
C LEU A 14 -7.40 14.92 -8.73
N THR A 15 -6.93 13.85 -9.38
CA THR A 15 -7.83 12.85 -9.96
C THR A 15 -8.49 12.07 -8.82
N PRO A 16 -9.82 12.17 -8.64
CA PRO A 16 -10.52 11.27 -7.74
C PRO A 16 -10.36 9.87 -8.34
N LEU A 17 -9.81 8.94 -7.57
CA LEU A 17 -9.86 7.53 -7.93
C LEU A 17 -11.35 7.11 -7.85
N HIS A 18 -12.07 7.26 -8.95
CA HIS A 18 -13.46 6.82 -9.05
C HIS A 18 -13.47 5.29 -9.04
N ILE A 19 -13.61 4.69 -7.85
CA ILE A 19 -13.90 3.26 -7.70
C ILE A 19 -15.35 3.08 -8.12
N LEU A 20 -15.54 2.59 -9.35
CA LEU A 20 -16.84 2.24 -9.90
C LEU A 20 -17.30 0.92 -9.26
N ALA A 21 -18.17 0.98 -8.25
CA ALA A 21 -18.81 -0.20 -7.68
C ALA A 21 -20.24 -0.33 -8.19
N ALA A 22 -20.47 -1.28 -9.10
CA ALA A 22 -21.79 -1.70 -9.56
C ALA A 22 -22.26 -2.96 -8.79
N ALA A 23 -23.39 -2.82 -8.10
CA ALA A 23 -24.39 -3.81 -7.68
C ALA A 23 -23.98 -5.31 -7.57
N SER A 24 -23.35 -5.66 -6.46
CA SER A 24 -23.79 -6.68 -5.47
C SER A 24 -23.25 -6.18 -4.13
N SER A 25 -23.79 -6.56 -2.96
CA SER A 25 -23.38 -6.00 -1.65
C SER A 25 -21.97 -6.44 -1.23
N VAL A 26 -20.97 -5.99 -1.98
CA VAL A 26 -19.55 -6.05 -1.64
C VAL A 26 -19.35 -5.12 -0.45
N ILE A 27 -19.15 -5.73 0.71
CA ILE A 27 -18.87 -5.01 1.96
C ILE A 27 -17.48 -4.41 1.88
N GLN A 28 -16.53 -5.18 1.34
CA GLN A 28 -15.15 -4.75 1.22
C GLN A 28 -14.45 -5.52 0.11
N GLU A 29 -13.59 -4.82 -0.63
CA GLU A 29 -12.70 -5.42 -1.61
C GLU A 29 -11.29 -4.86 -1.39
N ARG A 30 -10.27 -5.72 -1.48
CA ARG A 30 -8.88 -5.30 -1.37
C ARG A 30 -7.98 -6.19 -2.19
N GLU A 31 -6.93 -5.58 -2.75
CA GLU A 31 -5.88 -6.27 -3.50
C GLU A 31 -4.49 -5.85 -2.99
N VAL A 32 -3.69 -6.83 -2.59
CA VAL A 32 -2.29 -6.64 -2.15
C VAL A 32 -1.44 -7.84 -2.57
N GLY A 33 -0.26 -7.60 -3.13
CA GLY A 33 0.72 -8.66 -3.39
C GLY A 33 0.23 -9.77 -4.34
N GLY A 34 -0.72 -9.51 -5.22
CA GLY A 34 -1.33 -10.52 -6.09
C GLY A 34 -2.44 -11.37 -5.43
N TYR A 35 -2.77 -11.08 -4.17
CA TYR A 35 -3.96 -11.60 -3.49
C TYR A 35 -5.06 -10.57 -3.56
N ARG A 36 -6.27 -11.01 -3.92
CA ARG A 36 -7.48 -10.18 -3.89
C ARG A 36 -8.50 -10.89 -3.03
N PHE A 37 -9.22 -10.14 -2.19
CA PHE A 37 -10.43 -10.67 -1.58
C PHE A 37 -11.60 -9.71 -1.74
N THR A 38 -12.78 -10.31 -1.78
CA THR A 38 -14.06 -9.63 -1.80
C THR A 38 -14.93 -10.23 -0.71
N MET A 39 -15.28 -9.41 0.29
CA MET A 39 -16.22 -9.77 1.33
C MET A 39 -17.62 -9.39 0.87
N ILE A 40 -18.54 -10.36 0.87
CA ILE A 40 -19.91 -10.20 0.41
C ILE A 40 -20.83 -10.52 1.58
N GLY A 41 -21.82 -9.64 1.81
CA GLY A 41 -22.86 -9.90 2.81
C GLY A 41 -23.85 -10.94 2.29
N GLY A 42 -23.87 -12.13 2.89
CA GLY A 42 -24.91 -13.14 2.68
C GLY A 42 -26.07 -12.99 3.68
N GLU A 43 -27.19 -13.68 3.45
CA GLU A 43 -28.38 -13.61 4.33
C GLU A 43 -28.13 -14.13 5.76
N HIS A 44 -27.21 -15.08 5.94
CA HIS A 44 -26.97 -15.74 7.24
C HIS A 44 -25.49 -15.76 7.67
N SER A 45 -24.55 -15.60 6.73
CA SER A 45 -23.11 -15.56 6.99
C SER A 45 -22.38 -14.71 5.96
N LEU A 46 -21.18 -14.27 6.33
CA LEU A 46 -20.26 -13.55 5.45
C LEU A 46 -19.63 -14.51 4.45
N ILE A 47 -19.60 -14.11 3.18
CA ILE A 47 -19.02 -14.87 2.08
C ILE A 47 -17.73 -14.18 1.66
N TRP A 48 -16.64 -14.94 1.65
CA TRP A 48 -15.32 -14.46 1.26
C TRP A 48 -14.95 -15.05 -0.11
N LYS A 49 -14.77 -14.20 -1.11
CA LYS A 49 -14.15 -14.62 -2.37
C LYS A 49 -12.68 -14.23 -2.33
N ILE A 50 -11.79 -15.21 -2.32
CA ILE A 50 -10.34 -14.99 -2.30
C ILE A 50 -9.78 -15.42 -3.65
N ALA A 51 -9.02 -14.55 -4.30
CA ALA A 51 -8.40 -14.78 -5.58
C ALA A 51 -6.88 -14.62 -5.50
N HIS A 52 -6.17 -15.53 -6.14
CA HIS A 52 -4.72 -15.51 -6.28
C HIS A 52 -4.32 -16.15 -7.61
N GLU A 53 -3.43 -15.48 -8.37
CA GLU A 53 -2.93 -15.98 -9.67
C GLU A 53 -4.01 -16.48 -10.64
N GLY A 54 -5.17 -15.81 -10.66
CA GLY A 54 -6.31 -16.14 -11.53
C GLY A 54 -7.20 -17.28 -11.02
N ARG A 55 -6.84 -17.95 -9.91
CA ARG A 55 -7.74 -18.87 -9.20
C ARG A 55 -8.60 -18.09 -8.23
N THR A 56 -9.88 -18.44 -8.12
CA THR A 56 -10.81 -17.81 -7.18
C THR A 56 -11.51 -18.90 -6.36
N SER A 57 -11.45 -18.77 -5.04
CA SER A 57 -12.08 -19.66 -4.08
C SER A 57 -13.17 -18.88 -3.33
N THR A 58 -14.34 -19.49 -3.15
CA THR A 58 -15.44 -18.91 -2.36
C THR A 58 -15.54 -19.67 -1.05
N ILE A 59 -15.38 -18.97 0.07
CA ILE A 59 -15.35 -19.53 1.41
C ILE A 59 -16.52 -18.92 2.20
N TYR A 60 -17.31 -19.79 2.82
CA TYR A 60 -18.37 -19.38 3.74
C TYR A 60 -17.78 -19.32 5.15
N GLN A 61 -17.93 -18.18 5.82
CA GLN A 61 -17.42 -18.03 7.17
C GLN A 61 -18.19 -18.94 8.14
N ASN A 62 -17.47 -19.77 8.88
CA ASN A 62 -17.96 -20.66 9.92
C ASN A 62 -17.10 -20.50 11.19
N LYS A 63 -17.35 -21.28 12.25
CA LYS A 63 -16.57 -21.15 13.51
C LYS A 63 -15.14 -21.68 13.41
N GLU A 64 -14.86 -22.58 12.48
CA GLU A 64 -13.56 -23.25 12.32
C GLU A 64 -12.59 -22.39 11.52
N ASN A 65 -13.06 -21.72 10.46
CA ASN A 65 -12.24 -20.90 9.58
C ASN A 65 -12.24 -19.40 9.92
N LYS A 66 -13.04 -18.97 10.91
CA LYS A 66 -13.16 -17.55 11.27
C LYS A 66 -11.82 -16.94 11.67
N GLU A 67 -11.04 -17.64 12.50
CA GLU A 67 -9.75 -17.14 12.97
C GLU A 67 -8.76 -16.94 11.81
N ASP A 68 -8.70 -17.91 10.89
CA ASP A 68 -7.84 -17.82 9.71
C ASP A 68 -8.28 -16.70 8.74
N LEU A 69 -9.58 -16.47 8.58
CA LEU A 69 -10.13 -15.36 7.79
C LEU A 69 -9.83 -14.00 8.42
N ASP A 70 -10.01 -13.86 9.73
CA ASP A 70 -9.73 -12.62 10.46
C ASP A 70 -8.22 -12.28 10.39
N GLN A 71 -7.37 -13.29 10.53
CA GLN A 71 -5.92 -13.12 10.44
C GLN A 71 -5.46 -12.83 9.01
N PHE A 72 -6.01 -13.53 8.00
CA PHE A 72 -5.79 -13.21 6.59
C PHE A 72 -6.16 -11.75 6.26
N TYR A 73 -7.33 -11.30 6.76
CA TYR A 73 -7.77 -9.92 6.60
C TYR A 73 -6.82 -8.93 7.27
N SER A 74 -6.39 -9.22 8.52
CA SER A 74 -5.45 -8.38 9.26
C SER A 74 -4.13 -8.22 8.51
N SER A 75 -3.53 -9.32 8.05
CA SER A 75 -2.27 -9.31 7.29
C SER A 75 -2.40 -8.56 5.96
N MET A 76 -3.54 -8.71 5.25
CA MET A 76 -3.80 -7.90 4.04
C MET A 76 -3.96 -6.41 4.37
N SER A 77 -4.52 -6.08 5.53
CA SER A 77 -4.67 -4.70 5.95
C SER A 77 -3.34 -4.05 6.32
N GLU A 78 -2.52 -4.78 7.06
CA GLU A 78 -1.16 -4.40 7.44
C GLU A 78 -0.28 -4.21 6.20
N ALA A 79 -0.27 -5.18 5.27
CA ALA A 79 0.47 -5.07 4.01
C ALA A 79 0.06 -3.83 3.19
N ALA A 80 -1.24 -3.53 3.09
CA ALA A 80 -1.71 -2.32 2.41
C ALA A 80 -1.25 -1.03 3.12
N THR A 81 -1.23 -1.04 4.45
CA THR A 81 -0.79 0.10 5.26
C THR A 81 0.70 0.36 5.04
N HIS A 82 1.55 -0.67 5.11
CA HIS A 82 2.97 -0.55 4.81
C HIS A 82 3.22 -0.14 3.36
N ARG A 83 2.42 -0.63 2.40
CA ARG A 83 2.48 -0.18 1.01
C ARG A 83 2.21 1.33 0.88
N PHE A 84 1.18 1.84 1.57
CA PHE A 84 0.87 3.27 1.57
C PHE A 84 2.00 4.08 2.22
N THR A 85 2.53 3.64 3.36
CA THR A 85 3.67 4.27 4.05
C THR A 85 4.91 4.26 3.16
N LEU A 86 5.17 3.18 2.41
CA LEU A 86 6.26 3.10 1.45
C LEU A 86 6.09 4.11 0.31
N ILE A 87 4.89 4.22 -0.26
CA ILE A 87 4.60 5.21 -1.31
C ILE A 87 4.80 6.64 -0.77
N ALA A 88 4.30 6.93 0.43
CA ALA A 88 4.41 8.24 1.06
C ALA A 88 5.87 8.60 1.39
N SER A 89 6.62 7.70 2.01
CA SER A 89 8.04 7.91 2.36
C SER A 89 8.93 8.05 1.13
N THR A 90 8.72 7.21 0.11
CA THR A 90 9.42 7.30 -1.17
C THR A 90 9.11 8.61 -1.88
N GLY A 91 7.84 9.02 -1.91
CA GLY A 91 7.42 10.31 -2.46
C GLY A 91 8.08 11.49 -1.74
N TYR A 92 8.12 11.45 -0.40
CA TYR A 92 8.80 12.45 0.41
C TYR A 92 10.31 12.52 0.10
N PHE A 93 10.99 11.37 -0.02
CA PHE A 93 12.40 11.32 -0.42
C PHE A 93 12.64 12.02 -1.76
N PHE A 94 11.80 11.78 -2.77
CA PHE A 94 11.92 12.47 -4.05
C PHE A 94 11.70 13.98 -3.94
N ILE A 95 10.77 14.45 -3.10
CA ILE A 95 10.59 15.88 -2.84
C ILE A 95 11.85 16.48 -2.23
N VAL A 96 12.47 15.81 -1.26
CA VAL A 96 13.74 16.25 -0.65
C VAL A 96 14.86 16.31 -1.70
N CYS A 97 15.00 15.29 -2.55
CA CYS A 97 15.99 15.29 -3.63
C CYS A 97 15.75 16.42 -4.64
N ILE A 98 14.51 16.60 -5.10
CA ILE A 98 14.16 17.63 -6.10
C ILE A 98 14.39 19.03 -5.52
N THR A 99 13.93 19.29 -4.30
CA THR A 99 14.13 20.60 -3.66
C THR A 99 15.62 20.90 -3.49
N THR A 100 16.40 19.92 -3.02
CA THR A 100 17.86 20.02 -2.90
C THR A 100 18.52 20.33 -4.24
N LEU A 101 18.14 19.60 -5.30
CA LEU A 101 18.67 19.80 -6.65
C LEU A 101 18.34 21.20 -7.19
N ILE A 102 17.12 21.68 -6.98
CA ILE A 102 16.71 23.05 -7.39
C ILE A 102 17.55 24.10 -6.65
N PHE A 103 17.75 23.93 -5.34
CA PHE A 103 18.58 24.84 -4.54
C PHE A 103 20.03 24.83 -5.02
N TYR A 104 20.58 23.65 -5.30
CA TYR A 104 21.94 23.49 -5.84
C TYR A 104 22.11 24.18 -7.19
N ILE A 105 21.20 23.94 -8.15
CA ILE A 105 21.26 24.55 -9.49
C ILE A 105 21.14 26.07 -9.43
N LYS A 106 20.26 26.61 -8.57
CA LYS A 106 20.00 28.06 -8.50
C LYS A 106 21.06 28.84 -7.74
N ARG A 107 21.57 28.33 -6.61
CA ARG A 107 22.53 29.05 -5.77
C ARG A 107 23.98 28.61 -5.98
N LYS A 108 24.25 27.50 -6.68
CA LYS A 108 25.56 26.83 -6.84
C LYS A 108 26.30 26.48 -5.54
N HIS A 109 25.79 26.91 -4.41
CA HIS A 109 26.35 26.68 -3.09
C HIS A 109 25.22 26.39 -2.10
N ILE A 110 25.32 25.28 -1.39
CA ILE A 110 24.45 24.93 -0.27
C ILE A 110 25.29 25.14 1.00
N PRO A 111 24.88 26.02 1.93
CA PRO A 111 25.62 26.18 3.18
C PRO A 111 25.61 24.86 3.96
N LEU A 112 26.74 24.53 4.60
CA LEU A 112 26.96 23.23 5.26
C LEU A 112 25.83 22.85 6.21
N SER A 113 25.33 23.81 7.00
CA SER A 113 24.23 23.60 7.96
C SER A 113 22.93 23.17 7.29
N VAL A 114 22.59 23.74 6.13
CA VAL A 114 21.39 23.36 5.37
C VAL A 114 21.60 22.01 4.69
N GLY A 115 22.81 21.74 4.20
CA GLY A 115 23.18 20.43 3.65
C GLY A 115 23.03 19.31 4.67
N MET A 116 23.48 19.50 5.91
CA MET A 116 23.32 18.50 6.97
C MET A 116 21.86 18.21 7.29
N ILE A 117 21.00 19.24 7.37
CA ILE A 117 19.56 19.05 7.60
C ILE A 117 18.94 18.21 6.47
N ILE A 118 19.29 18.51 5.22
CA ILE A 118 18.81 17.75 4.05
C ILE A 118 19.24 16.28 4.13
N VAL A 119 20.50 16.01 4.50
CA VAL A 119 21.02 14.64 4.63
C VAL A 119 20.27 13.88 5.72
N CYS A 120 20.02 14.51 6.88
CA CYS A 120 19.25 13.88 7.95
C CYS A 120 17.81 13.55 7.52
N LEU A 121 17.14 14.47 6.82
CA LEU A 121 15.78 14.25 6.30
C LEU A 121 15.74 13.15 5.23
N ALA A 122 16.71 13.15 4.32
CA ALA A 122 16.83 12.14 3.28
C ALA A 122 17.11 10.75 3.88
N PHE A 123 17.99 10.67 4.87
CA PHE A 123 18.31 9.42 5.56
C PHE A 123 17.10 8.88 6.32
N GLY A 124 16.36 9.74 7.04
CA GLY A 124 15.13 9.34 7.72
C GLY A 124 14.07 8.81 6.75
N ALA A 125 13.87 9.49 5.62
CA ALA A 125 12.93 9.05 4.60
C ALA A 125 13.31 7.69 3.99
N LEU A 126 14.60 7.49 3.74
CA LEU A 126 15.12 6.23 3.21
C LEU A 126 14.98 5.10 4.22
N TYR A 127 15.28 5.36 5.49
CA TYR A 127 15.07 4.39 6.58
C TYR A 127 13.62 3.92 6.64
N PHE A 128 12.66 4.85 6.70
CA PHE A 128 11.24 4.50 6.72
C PHE A 128 10.78 3.75 5.47
N SER A 129 11.30 4.12 4.29
CA SER A 129 10.97 3.43 3.04
C SER A 129 11.46 1.97 3.07
N VAL A 130 12.69 1.73 3.53
CA VAL A 130 13.27 0.38 3.64
C VAL A 130 12.53 -0.45 4.69
N THR A 131 12.25 0.09 5.88
CA THR A 131 11.54 -0.67 6.93
C THR A 131 10.12 -1.03 6.47
N SER A 132 9.38 -0.07 5.89
CA SER A 132 8.04 -0.35 5.36
C SER A 132 8.06 -1.34 4.20
N PHE A 133 9.13 -1.39 3.40
CA PHE A 133 9.26 -2.41 2.36
C PHE A 133 9.36 -3.82 2.94
N LEU A 134 10.20 -3.99 3.97
CA LEU A 134 10.39 -5.27 4.64
C LEU A 134 9.11 -5.72 5.34
N GLU A 135 8.49 -4.83 6.12
CA GLU A 135 7.23 -5.09 6.81
C GLU A 135 6.10 -5.45 5.83
N MET A 136 6.02 -4.77 4.68
CA MET A 136 5.06 -5.12 3.63
C MET A 136 5.33 -6.52 3.06
N GLN A 137 6.59 -6.89 2.83
CA GLN A 137 6.93 -8.22 2.31
C GLN A 137 6.60 -9.33 3.32
N ASP A 138 6.92 -9.12 4.59
CA ASP A 138 6.57 -10.06 5.66
C ASP A 138 5.05 -10.22 5.75
N ALA A 139 4.29 -9.12 5.74
CA ALA A 139 2.83 -9.18 5.76
C ALA A 139 2.25 -9.90 4.52
N ILE A 140 2.82 -9.71 3.32
CA ILE A 140 2.40 -10.46 2.11
C ILE A 140 2.72 -11.96 2.25
N ARG A 141 3.84 -12.32 2.88
CA ARG A 141 4.17 -13.72 3.14
C ARG A 141 3.15 -14.35 4.08
N ASP A 142 2.74 -13.63 5.12
CA ASP A 142 1.71 -14.09 6.06
C ASP A 142 0.36 -14.27 5.36
N VAL A 143 -0.03 -13.34 4.48
CA VAL A 143 -1.22 -13.49 3.62
C VAL A 143 -1.16 -14.79 2.81
N GLY A 144 0.00 -15.12 2.23
CA GLY A 144 0.19 -16.37 1.51
C GLY A 144 0.05 -17.62 2.40
N TYR A 145 0.56 -17.55 3.63
CA TYR A 145 0.41 -18.63 4.61
C TYR A 145 -1.06 -18.90 4.94
N TYR A 146 -1.83 -17.86 5.27
CA TYR A 146 -3.27 -18.01 5.57
C TYR A 146 -4.08 -18.38 4.34
N TYR A 147 -3.70 -17.92 3.15
CA TYR A 147 -4.32 -18.36 1.89
C TYR A 147 -4.19 -19.87 1.68
N LEU A 148 -2.99 -20.42 1.87
CA LEU A 148 -2.75 -21.87 1.73
C LEU A 148 -3.54 -22.67 2.77
N ARG A 149 -3.71 -22.16 3.99
CA ARG A 149 -4.52 -22.81 5.02
C ARG A 149 -6.02 -22.80 4.68
N LEU A 150 -6.51 -21.73 4.06
CA LEU A 150 -7.91 -21.55 3.68
C LEU A 150 -8.33 -22.29 2.40
N VAL A 151 -7.38 -22.53 1.47
CA VAL A 151 -7.66 -23.11 0.14
C VAL A 151 -7.00 -24.48 -0.05
N GLY A 152 -6.04 -24.84 0.80
CA GLY A 152 -5.28 -26.10 0.73
C GLY A 152 -5.90 -27.28 1.50
N GLU A 153 -7.05 -27.09 2.14
CA GLU A 153 -7.95 -28.17 2.58
C GLU A 153 -9.04 -28.44 1.54
#